data_AF-A0A8J5JIN4-F1
#
_entry.id   AF-A0A8J5JIN4-F1
#
_cell.length_a   1.000
_cell.length_b   1.000
_cell.length_c   1.000
_cell.angle_alpha   90.00
_cell.angle_beta   90.00
_cell.angle_gamma   90.00
#
_symmetry.space_group_name_H-M   'P 1'
#
loop_
_entity.id
_entity.type
_entity.pdbx_description
1 polymer ?
#
loop_
_entity_poly.entity_id
_entity_poly.type
_entity_poly.pdbx_seq_one_letter_code
_entity_poly.pdbx_strand_id
1 'polypeptide(L)'
;MDPKKRKSCKWDYGKVNRDILSLARQAGFDELESEDIEQVLASHTEEFTNEDLQQLTEHSPVEDDDDEEEEPQRTLTTKRLAESFNMF
;
A
#
# COMPACT_ATOMS: atom_id res chain seq x y z
N MET A 1 19.14 2.34 9.01
CA MET A 1 17.84 1.85 8.54
C MET A 1 18.02 0.45 7.99
N ASP A 2 17.49 -0.58 8.65
CA ASP A 2 17.52 -1.95 8.12
C ASP A 2 16.34 -2.17 7.15
N PRO A 3 16.59 -2.55 5.88
CA PRO A 3 15.54 -2.72 4.87
C PRO A 3 14.66 -3.98 5.07
N LYS A 4 14.76 -4.68 6.22
CA LYS A 4 14.18 -6.03 6.41
C LYS A 4 13.01 -6.12 7.39
N LYS A 5 12.33 -5.01 7.70
CA LYS A 5 11.11 -5.04 8.54
C LYS A 5 9.87 -4.55 7.81
N ARG A 6 9.59 -5.11 6.62
CA ARG A 6 8.21 -5.05 6.09
C ARG A 6 7.40 -6.01 6.96
N LYS A 7 6.60 -5.46 7.88
CA LYS A 7 5.67 -6.27 8.68
C LYS A 7 4.75 -6.97 7.69
N SER A 8 4.77 -8.31 7.68
CA SER A 8 3.81 -9.11 6.93
C SER A 8 2.42 -8.75 7.45
N CYS A 9 1.64 -8.05 6.62
CA CYS A 9 0.23 -7.79 6.88
C CYS A 9 -0.47 -9.15 6.75
N LYS A 10 -0.50 -9.90 7.85
CA LYS A 10 -1.24 -11.16 7.88
C LYS A 10 -2.71 -10.77 8.03
N TRP A 11 -3.40 -10.68 6.89
CA TRP A 11 -4.82 -10.39 6.85
C TRP A 11 -5.58 -11.53 7.54
N ASP A 12 -6.42 -11.19 8.51
CA ASP A 12 -7.42 -12.12 9.05
C ASP A 12 -8.66 -12.03 8.14
N TYR A 13 -8.67 -12.87 7.10
CA TYR A 13 -9.77 -12.95 6.13
C TYR A 13 -11.13 -13.17 6.80
N GLY A 14 -11.19 -13.97 7.86
CA GLY A 14 -12.43 -14.23 8.58
C GLY A 14 -12.94 -12.97 9.30
N LYS A 15 -12.04 -12.13 9.81
CA LYS A 15 -12.41 -10.83 10.36
C LYS A 15 -12.91 -9.87 9.28
N VAL A 16 -12.20 -9.79 8.14
CA VAL A 16 -12.56 -8.91 7.02
C VAL A 16 -13.95 -9.25 6.48
N ASN A 17 -14.26 -10.54 6.25
CA ASN A 17 -15.57 -10.95 5.74
C ASN A 17 -16.73 -10.56 6.69
N ARG A 18 -16.53 -10.69 8.01
CA ARG A 18 -17.53 -10.27 9.00
C ARG A 18 -17.73 -8.75 9.00
N ASP A 19 -16.65 -7.99 8.89
CA ASP A 19 -16.72 -6.53 8.86
C ASP A 19 -17.47 -6.07 7.58
N ILE A 20 -17.23 -6.71 6.43
CA ILE A 20 -17.95 -6.44 5.17
C ILE A 20 -19.45 -6.73 5.32
N LEU A 21 -19.84 -7.90 5.85
CA LEU A 21 -21.27 -8.23 6.09
C LEU A 21 -21.95 -7.23 7.01
N SER A 22 -21.25 -6.78 8.07
CA SER A 22 -21.79 -5.80 8.99
C SER A 22 -22.06 -4.46 8.30
N LEU A 23 -21.16 -4.02 7.43
CA LEU A 23 -21.32 -2.77 6.67
C LEU A 23 -22.42 -2.89 5.61
N ALA A 24 -22.51 -4.04 4.94
CA ALA A 24 -23.57 -4.36 3.99
C ALA A 24 -24.96 -4.24 4.63
N ARG A 25 -25.16 -4.86 5.80
CA ARG A 25 -26.40 -4.75 6.57
C ARG A 25 -26.71 -3.32 6.97
N GLN A 26 -25.70 -2.56 7.41
CA GLN A 26 -25.88 -1.15 7.73
C GLN A 26 -26.33 -0.32 6.52
N ALA A 27 -25.91 -0.71 5.31
CA ALA A 27 -26.28 -0.07 4.05
C ALA A 27 -27.61 -0.60 3.46
N GLY A 28 -28.28 -1.57 4.11
CA GLY A 28 -29.56 -2.13 3.68
C GLY A 28 -29.45 -3.31 2.72
N PHE A 29 -28.27 -3.92 2.60
CA PHE A 29 -28.07 -5.17 1.85
C PHE A 29 -28.25 -6.37 2.78
N ASP A 30 -29.50 -6.68 3.12
CA ASP A 30 -29.84 -7.75 4.06
C ASP A 30 -29.71 -9.17 3.45
N GLU A 31 -29.74 -9.27 2.13
CA GLU A 31 -29.66 -10.53 1.38
C GLU A 31 -28.23 -11.02 1.15
N LEU A 32 -27.20 -10.22 1.50
CA LEU A 32 -25.81 -10.61 1.29
C LEU A 32 -25.36 -11.70 2.28
N GLU A 33 -24.81 -12.77 1.74
CA GLU A 33 -24.25 -13.89 2.48
C GLU A 33 -22.71 -13.88 2.42
N SER A 34 -22.08 -14.65 3.31
CA SER A 34 -20.61 -14.79 3.32
C SER A 34 -20.08 -15.36 2.01
N GLU A 35 -20.84 -16.24 1.36
CA GLU A 35 -20.49 -16.86 0.09
C GLU A 35 -20.39 -15.85 -1.06
N ASP A 36 -21.23 -14.81 -1.06
CA ASP A 36 -21.15 -13.73 -2.06
C ASP A 36 -19.82 -12.97 -1.96
N ILE A 37 -19.37 -12.70 -0.73
CA ILE A 37 -18.11 -12.01 -0.47
C ILE A 37 -16.93 -12.89 -0.86
N GLU A 38 -16.98 -14.18 -0.50
CA GLU A 38 -15.95 -15.14 -0.85
C GLU A 38 -15.80 -15.30 -2.37
N GLN A 39 -16.91 -15.31 -3.10
CA GLN A 39 -16.90 -15.37 -4.57
C GLN A 39 -16.23 -14.14 -5.19
N VAL A 40 -16.53 -12.94 -4.70
CA VAL A 40 -15.91 -11.70 -5.19
C VAL A 40 -14.43 -11.65 -4.86
N LEU A 41 -14.05 -12.04 -3.65
CA LEU A 41 -12.65 -12.08 -3.25
C LEU A 41 -11.87 -13.10 -4.09
N ALA A 42 -12.42 -14.30 -4.29
CA ALA A 42 -11.80 -15.36 -5.08
C ALA A 42 -11.67 -14.99 -6.57
N SER A 43 -12.59 -14.20 -7.14
CA SER A 43 -12.47 -13.76 -8.54
C SER A 43 -11.37 -12.72 -8.74
N HIS A 44 -10.90 -12.07 -7.68
CA HIS A 44 -9.86 -11.04 -7.71
C HIS A 44 -8.58 -11.45 -6.98
N THR A 45 -8.43 -12.72 -6.61
CA THR A 45 -7.13 -13.25 -6.17
C THR A 45 -6.28 -13.56 -7.39
N GLU A 46 -5.84 -12.52 -8.09
CA GLU A 46 -4.76 -12.64 -9.07
C GLU A 46 -3.42 -12.51 -8.31
N GLU A 47 -2.54 -13.49 -8.49
CA GLU A 47 -1.18 -13.40 -7.98
C GLU A 47 -0.37 -12.52 -8.91
N PHE A 48 -0.14 -11.26 -8.53
CA PHE A 48 0.76 -10.39 -9.27
C PHE A 48 2.17 -10.96 -9.27
N THR A 49 2.69 -11.24 -10.46
CA THR A 49 4.10 -11.61 -10.61
C THR A 49 4.98 -10.37 -10.51
N ASN A 50 6.29 -10.59 -10.35
CA ASN A 50 7.25 -9.48 -10.29
C ASN A 50 7.31 -8.69 -11.61
N GLU A 51 6.96 -9.32 -12.74
CA GLU A 51 6.86 -8.66 -14.05
C GLU A 51 5.60 -7.79 -14.15
N ASP A 52 4.46 -8.23 -13.61
CA ASP A 52 3.24 -7.43 -13.56
C ASP A 52 3.42 -6.17 -12.70
N LEU A 53 4.17 -6.29 -11.59
CA LEU A 53 4.51 -5.15 -10.73
C LEU A 53 5.40 -4.11 -11.45
N GLN A 54 6.30 -4.57 -12.34
CA GLN A 54 7.14 -3.67 -13.13
C GLN A 54 6.32 -2.88 -14.15
N GLN A 55 5.37 -3.53 -14.82
CA GLN A 55 4.48 -2.88 -15.80
C GLN A 55 3.57 -1.82 -15.16
N LEU A 56 3.07 -2.05 -13.93
CA LEU A 56 2.33 -1.04 -13.18
C LEU A 56 3.17 0.19 -12.83
N THR A 57 4.47 0.01 -12.59
CA THR A 57 5.38 1.11 -12.28
C THR A 57 5.66 1.96 -13.52
N GLU A 58 5.73 1.34 -14.70
CA GLU A 58 5.93 2.00 -15.99
C GLU A 58 4.68 2.78 -16.46
N HIS A 59 3.48 2.37 -16.01
CA HIS A 59 2.20 3.01 -16.34
C HIS A 59 1.63 3.91 -15.25
N SER A 60 2.36 4.16 -14.15
CA SER A 60 1.98 5.24 -13.24
C SER A 60 2.00 6.55 -14.03
N PRO A 61 0.89 7.32 -14.13
CA PRO A 61 1.00 8.68 -14.61
C PRO A 61 1.98 9.35 -13.65
N VAL A 62 3.14 9.72 -14.18
CA VAL A 62 3.91 10.79 -13.59
C VAL A 62 2.92 11.95 -13.58
N GLU A 63 2.43 12.32 -12.41
CA GLU A 63 1.84 13.63 -12.22
C GLU A 63 2.95 14.58 -12.71
N ASP A 64 2.75 15.12 -13.90
CA ASP A 64 3.62 16.10 -14.52
C ASP A 64 3.42 17.40 -13.72
N ASP A 65 3.99 17.42 -12.52
CA ASP A 65 4.14 18.62 -11.71
C ASP A 65 5.35 19.36 -12.30
N ASP A 66 5.06 20.03 -13.42
CA ASP A 66 5.90 21.00 -14.12
C ASP A 66 6.02 22.28 -13.26
N ASP A 67 6.53 22.13 -12.04
CA ASP A 67 6.98 23.24 -11.19
C ASP A 67 8.47 23.04 -10.90
N GLU A 68 9.26 23.53 -11.86
CA GLU A 68 10.69 23.82 -11.74
C GLU A 68 10.94 24.82 -10.59
N GLU A 69 10.97 24.36 -9.35
CA GLU A 69 11.81 24.96 -8.32
C GLU A 69 12.88 23.95 -7.91
N GLU A 70 14.09 24.11 -8.48
CA GLU A 70 15.30 23.40 -8.07
C GLU A 70 15.63 23.73 -6.60
N GLU A 71 14.96 23.06 -5.66
CA GLU A 71 15.45 22.93 -4.29
C GLU A 71 16.85 22.28 -4.38
N PRO A 72 17.92 22.93 -3.85
CA PRO A 72 19.26 22.42 -4.01
C PRO A 72 19.31 21.02 -3.40
N GLN A 73 19.58 20.02 -4.26
CA GLN A 73 19.64 18.62 -3.86
C GLN A 73 20.52 18.51 -2.61
N ARG A 74 19.88 18.26 -1.46
CA ARG A 74 20.56 18.19 -0.18
C ARG A 74 21.36 16.91 -0.15
N THR A 75 22.58 16.97 -0.66
CA THR A 75 23.53 15.87 -0.62
C THR A 75 23.81 15.53 0.84
N LEU A 76 23.48 14.29 1.23
CA LEU A 76 23.80 13.77 2.55
C LEU A 76 25.30 13.49 2.59
N THR A 77 26.07 14.47 3.05
CA THR A 77 27.50 14.29 3.28
C THR A 77 27.72 13.60 4.62
N THR A 78 28.80 12.82 4.71
CA THR A 78 29.26 12.22 5.97
C THR A 78 29.47 13.25 7.08
N LYS A 79 29.82 14.49 6.70
CA LYS A 79 29.92 15.63 7.62
C LYS A 79 28.56 16.02 8.22
N ARG A 80 27.51 16.19 7.40
CA ARG A 80 26.15 16.50 7.91
C ARG A 80 25.60 15.38 8.79
N LEU A 81 25.92 14.13 8.45
CA LEU A 81 25.56 12.97 9.27
C LEU A 81 26.27 13.00 10.63
N ALA A 82 27.56 13.30 10.67
CA ALA A 82 28.33 13.39 11.92
C ALA A 82 27.81 14.53 12.83
N GLU A 83 27.46 15.68 12.26
CA GLU A 83 26.90 16.81 13.00
C GLU A 83 25.56 16.48 13.68
N SER A 84 24.73 15.62 13.09
CA SER A 84 23.45 15.23 13.70
C SER A 84 23.59 14.40 14.98
N PHE A 85 24.72 13.72 15.20
CA PHE A 85 24.97 12.98 16.44
C PHE A 85 25.53 13.85 17.57
N ASN A 86 25.93 15.09 17.29
CA ASN A 86 26.38 16.05 18.30
C ASN A 86 25.24 16.89 18.90
N MET A 87 24.00 16.73 18.42
CA MET A 87 22.81 17.40 18.96
C MET A 87 22.13 16.63 20.12
N PHE A 88 22.63 15.45 20.47
CA PHE A 88 22.20 14.64 21.61
C PHE A 88 23.36 14.45 22.58
#